data_AF-A0A7S2HPE1-F1
#
_entry.id   AF-A0A7S2HPE1-F1
#
_cell.length_a   1.000
_cell.length_b   1.000
_cell.length_c   1.000
_cell.angle_alpha   90.00
_cell.angle_beta   90.00
_cell.angle_gamma   90.00
#
_symmetry.space_group_name_H-M   'P 1'
#
loop_
_entity.id
_entity.type
_entity.pdbx_description
1 polymer ?
#
loop_
_entity_poly.entity_id
_entity_poly.type
_entity_poly.pdbx_seq_one_letter_code
_entity_poly.pdbx_strand_id
1 'polypeptide(L)'
;ENQYYMMDNQYDQDNVSRLLMVEINPEKKLVTELWEYKFEEYPWGLTPIYGDADRLPSGNVLGSFWPGSLSGKHHEHILYEARLIEIVEGTQEVAWKVDIYGKTGCSEDECKREYNGWKTYSVERFYEAPLIHNVHCNEKKIHFQTQNCFKQNNVYDGTYELEDKESGEILTNGTVSWKAHWRSTEVHVDIADLNITGNDVLIRVTNEWGDIATKEHSC
;
A
#
# COMPACT_ATOMS: atom_id res chain seq x y z
N GLU A 1 -5.85 9.35 12.04
CA GLU A 1 -4.54 9.03 11.45
C GLU A 1 -4.04 10.29 10.75
N ASN A 2 -2.89 10.81 11.21
CA ASN A 2 -2.30 12.08 10.76
C ASN A 2 -1.00 11.86 9.98
N GLN A 3 -0.79 10.63 9.51
CA GLN A 3 0.37 10.21 8.74
C GLN A 3 0.07 10.32 7.25
N TYR A 4 1.02 10.85 6.50
CA TYR A 4 0.93 11.06 5.06
C TYR A 4 2.21 10.57 4.41
N TYR A 5 2.07 9.77 3.37
CA TYR A 5 3.17 9.31 2.54
C TYR A 5 3.29 10.21 1.33
N MET A 6 4.52 10.52 0.94
CA MET A 6 4.82 11.39 -0.18
C MET A 6 6.16 11.04 -0.81
N MET A 7 6.26 11.29 -2.11
CA MET A 7 7.54 11.38 -2.78
C MET A 7 8.13 12.77 -2.52
N ASP A 8 9.34 12.80 -2.00
CA ASP A 8 10.17 14.00 -1.92
C ASP A 8 11.18 13.95 -3.07
N ASN A 9 10.86 14.66 -4.15
CA ASN A 9 11.65 14.67 -5.38
C ASN A 9 13.01 15.36 -5.23
N GLN A 10 13.22 16.17 -4.18
CA GLN A 10 14.45 16.95 -3.98
C GLN A 10 14.83 17.83 -5.21
N TYR A 11 13.82 18.35 -5.91
CA TYR A 11 13.99 19.24 -7.06
C TYR A 11 14.82 20.49 -6.67
N ASP A 12 15.86 20.78 -7.44
CA ASP A 12 16.84 21.87 -7.22
C ASP A 12 17.62 21.80 -5.88
N GLN A 13 17.76 20.61 -5.27
CA GLN A 13 18.50 20.44 -4.01
C GLN A 13 19.83 19.67 -4.14
N ASP A 14 20.22 19.25 -5.34
CA ASP A 14 21.41 18.40 -5.60
C ASP A 14 21.51 17.20 -4.63
N ASN A 15 20.38 16.52 -4.42
CA ASN A 15 20.24 15.42 -3.46
C ASN A 15 19.38 14.29 -4.03
N VAL A 16 19.41 13.12 -3.39
CA VAL A 16 18.64 11.94 -3.80
C VAL A 16 17.19 12.09 -3.40
N SER A 17 16.27 11.68 -4.27
CA SER A 17 14.85 11.66 -3.91
C SER A 17 14.59 10.57 -2.86
N ARG A 18 13.46 10.68 -2.17
CA ARG A 18 13.09 9.74 -1.11
C ARG A 18 11.59 9.55 -1.01
N LEU A 19 11.19 8.34 -0.66
CA LEU A 19 9.86 8.08 -0.12
C LEU A 19 9.86 8.58 1.33
N LEU A 20 8.80 9.27 1.74
CA LEU A 20 8.76 9.97 3.02
C LEU A 20 7.41 9.72 3.69
N MET A 21 7.41 9.49 4.99
CA MET A 21 6.21 9.57 5.84
C MET A 21 6.35 10.74 6.80
N VAL A 22 5.35 11.62 6.79
CA VAL A 22 5.24 12.73 7.74
C VAL A 22 3.99 12.61 8.60
N GLU A 23 4.11 13.00 9.86
CA GLU A 23 2.97 13.25 10.72
C GLU A 23 2.70 14.74 10.80
N ILE A 24 1.45 15.14 10.55
CA ILE A 24 1.00 16.52 10.66
C ILE A 24 0.21 16.69 11.95
N ASN A 25 0.73 17.50 12.88
CA ASN A 25 0.00 17.94 14.06
C ASN A 25 -0.53 19.36 13.85
N PRO A 26 -1.81 19.54 13.47
CA PRO A 26 -2.36 20.86 13.14
C PRO A 26 -2.47 21.77 14.36
N GLU A 27 -2.74 21.22 15.55
CA GLU A 27 -2.86 22.01 16.79
C GLU A 27 -1.52 22.65 17.19
N LYS A 28 -0.44 21.88 17.07
CA LYS A 28 0.92 22.35 17.36
C LYS A 28 1.58 23.03 16.16
N LYS A 29 0.94 23.01 14.98
CA LYS A 29 1.50 23.46 13.70
C LYS A 29 2.87 22.85 13.43
N LEU A 30 3.02 21.57 13.73
CA LEU A 30 4.26 20.82 13.58
C LEU A 30 4.07 19.75 12.52
N VAL A 31 5.07 19.60 11.66
CA VAL A 31 5.22 18.44 10.77
C VAL A 31 6.46 17.70 11.22
N THR A 32 6.32 16.40 11.47
CA THR A 32 7.42 15.53 11.91
C THR A 32 7.67 14.48 10.83
N GLU A 33 8.89 14.39 10.34
CA GLU A 33 9.33 13.24 9.55
C GLU A 33 9.41 12.02 10.45
N LEU A 34 8.63 10.98 10.13
CA LEU A 34 8.59 9.74 10.90
C LEU A 34 9.42 8.63 10.26
N TRP A 35 9.55 8.66 8.93
CA TRP A 35 10.25 7.64 8.17
C TRP A 35 10.68 8.18 6.82
N GLU A 36 11.82 7.71 6.33
CA GLU A 36 12.28 7.94 4.96
C GLU A 36 12.87 6.67 4.36
N TYR A 37 12.79 6.55 3.04
CA TYR A 37 13.57 5.61 2.24
C TYR A 37 14.19 6.37 1.07
N LYS A 38 15.52 6.47 1.08
CA LYS A 38 16.29 7.07 -0.01
C LYS A 38 16.47 6.04 -1.12
N PHE A 39 16.41 6.50 -2.36
CA PHE A 39 16.76 5.66 -3.50
C PHE A 39 18.29 5.46 -3.57
N GLU A 40 18.82 5.42 -4.78
CA GLU A 40 20.22 5.23 -5.06
C GLU A 40 21.04 6.48 -4.68
N GLU A 41 22.37 6.41 -4.81
CA GLU A 41 23.23 7.58 -4.56
C GLU A 41 23.05 8.69 -5.61
N TYR A 42 23.36 9.94 -5.26
CA TYR A 42 23.29 11.06 -6.20
C TYR A 42 24.41 10.94 -7.25
N PRO A 43 24.16 11.23 -8.54
CA PRO A 43 22.93 11.81 -9.11
C PRO A 43 21.86 10.79 -9.50
N TRP A 44 22.16 9.50 -9.47
CA TRP A 44 21.28 8.48 -10.03
C TRP A 44 20.05 8.15 -9.18
N GLY A 45 20.04 8.52 -7.90
CA GLY A 45 18.88 8.44 -7.00
C GLY A 45 17.91 9.62 -7.10
N LEU A 46 18.19 10.61 -7.96
CA LEU A 46 17.32 11.77 -8.16
C LEU A 46 16.20 11.43 -9.17
N THR A 47 14.94 11.53 -8.74
CA THR A 47 13.75 11.53 -9.60
C THR A 47 13.11 12.92 -9.56
N PRO A 48 13.51 13.86 -10.44
CA PRO A 48 13.23 15.27 -10.24
C PRO A 48 11.80 15.71 -10.63
N ILE A 49 11.07 14.87 -11.37
CA ILE A 49 9.82 15.30 -12.02
C ILE A 49 8.60 14.57 -11.45
N TYR A 50 8.63 13.24 -11.43
CA TYR A 50 7.51 12.43 -10.98
C TYR A 50 7.93 11.45 -9.89
N GLY A 51 6.93 10.92 -9.21
CA GLY A 51 7.11 9.86 -8.23
C GLY A 51 5.90 9.77 -7.34
N ASP A 52 5.84 8.67 -6.62
CA ASP A 52 4.69 8.29 -5.84
C ASP A 52 5.13 7.51 -4.61
N ALA A 53 4.34 7.58 -3.55
CA ALA A 53 4.60 6.91 -2.29
C ALA A 53 3.26 6.61 -1.61
N ASP A 54 2.86 5.36 -1.64
CA ASP A 54 1.58 4.90 -1.14
C ASP A 54 1.72 3.78 -0.12
N ARG A 55 1.03 3.94 1.01
CA ARG A 55 0.92 2.87 1.98
C ARG A 55 -0.03 1.81 1.46
N LEU A 56 0.43 0.57 1.47
CA LEU A 56 -0.36 -0.60 1.15
C LEU A 56 -1.09 -1.14 2.39
N PRO A 57 -2.17 -1.92 2.21
CA PRO A 57 -2.82 -2.63 3.31
C PRO A 57 -1.91 -3.54 4.14
N SER A 58 -0.80 -4.03 3.56
CA SER A 58 0.24 -4.79 4.26
C SER A 58 1.03 -3.96 5.27
N GLY A 59 0.94 -2.63 5.22
CA GLY A 59 1.81 -1.70 5.94
C GLY A 59 3.11 -1.38 5.21
N ASN A 60 3.37 -2.01 4.06
CA ASN A 60 4.51 -1.65 3.21
C ASN A 60 4.24 -0.35 2.44
N VAL A 61 5.30 0.25 1.90
CA VAL A 61 5.23 1.46 1.06
C VAL A 61 5.52 1.08 -0.39
N LEU A 62 4.55 1.30 -1.26
CA LEU A 62 4.71 1.20 -2.70
C LEU A 62 5.17 2.55 -3.25
N GLY A 63 6.23 2.56 -4.04
CA GLY A 63 6.74 3.76 -4.67
C GLY A 63 7.06 3.56 -6.14
N SER A 64 7.10 4.68 -6.85
CA SER A 64 7.61 4.74 -8.22
C SER A 64 8.83 5.65 -8.29
N PHE A 65 9.80 5.23 -9.10
CA PHE A 65 11.08 5.89 -9.24
C PHE A 65 11.44 6.04 -10.71
N TRP A 66 11.78 7.27 -11.10
CA TRP A 66 12.17 7.62 -12.47
C TRP A 66 13.49 8.41 -12.45
N PRO A 67 14.65 7.74 -12.56
CA PRO A 67 15.94 8.40 -12.42
C PRO A 67 16.16 9.44 -13.52
N GLY A 68 16.59 10.64 -13.11
CA GLY A 68 16.95 11.76 -14.00
C GLY A 68 18.29 11.56 -14.72
N SER A 69 19.16 10.72 -14.16
CA SER A 69 20.43 10.29 -14.77
C SER A 69 20.50 8.77 -14.79
N LEU A 70 20.93 8.20 -15.91
CA LEU A 70 21.22 6.78 -16.04
C LEU A 70 22.70 6.52 -15.72
N SER A 71 22.96 5.41 -15.05
CA SER A 71 24.32 5.04 -14.73
C SER A 71 25.01 4.34 -15.92
N GLY A 72 26.28 4.66 -16.11
CA GLY A 72 27.07 4.29 -17.27
C GLY A 72 27.84 2.98 -17.14
N LYS A 73 28.77 2.75 -18.08
CA LYS A 73 29.59 1.53 -18.16
C LYS A 73 30.36 1.20 -16.87
N HIS A 74 30.67 2.21 -16.05
CA HIS A 74 31.43 2.06 -14.81
C HIS A 74 30.56 2.07 -13.54
N HIS A 75 29.25 2.33 -13.68
CA HIS A 75 28.26 2.25 -12.61
C HIS A 75 27.10 1.38 -13.10
N GLU A 76 27.18 0.06 -12.92
CA GLU A 76 26.23 -0.88 -13.56
C GLU A 76 24.86 -0.99 -12.85
N HIS A 77 24.60 -0.20 -11.80
CA HIS A 77 23.48 -0.46 -10.89
C HIS A 77 22.12 0.13 -11.32
N ILE A 78 22.10 1.10 -12.25
CA ILE A 78 20.90 1.89 -12.60
C ILE A 78 20.77 1.98 -14.13
N LEU A 79 20.59 0.79 -14.72
CA LEU A 79 20.33 0.62 -16.15
C LEU A 79 18.84 0.64 -16.50
N TYR A 80 17.96 0.77 -15.51
CA TYR A 80 16.52 0.78 -15.69
C TYR A 80 16.01 2.19 -16.01
N GLU A 81 14.99 2.24 -16.85
CA GLU A 81 14.28 3.45 -17.22
C GLU A 81 13.20 3.82 -16.18
N ALA A 82 12.61 2.85 -15.51
CA ALA A 82 11.72 3.15 -14.38
C ALA A 82 11.77 1.99 -13.40
N ARG A 83 11.54 2.28 -12.13
CA ARG A 83 11.45 1.27 -11.09
C ARG A 83 10.16 1.46 -10.31
N LEU A 84 9.46 0.35 -10.11
CA LEU A 84 8.39 0.24 -9.13
C LEU A 84 8.95 -0.57 -7.97
N ILE A 85 8.69 -0.13 -6.74
CA ILE A 85 9.30 -0.75 -5.57
C ILE A 85 8.32 -0.80 -4.41
N GLU A 86 8.32 -1.91 -3.68
CA GLU A 86 7.61 -2.06 -2.42
C GLU A 86 8.63 -2.25 -1.30
N ILE A 87 8.57 -1.38 -0.30
CA ILE A 87 9.48 -1.35 0.83
C ILE A 87 8.74 -1.74 2.10
N VAL A 88 9.32 -2.65 2.88
CA VAL A 88 8.85 -2.96 4.23
C VAL A 88 9.17 -1.78 5.13
N GLU A 89 8.15 -1.09 5.68
CA GLU A 89 8.36 0.15 6.45
C GLU A 89 9.32 -0.05 7.64
N GLY A 90 9.11 -1.13 8.42
CA GLY A 90 9.86 -1.38 9.65
C GLY A 90 11.31 -1.82 9.47
N THR A 91 11.65 -2.46 8.34
CA THR A 91 13.01 -2.97 8.08
C THR A 91 13.73 -2.24 6.94
N GLN A 92 12.99 -1.46 6.15
CA GLN A 92 13.44 -0.84 4.90
C GLN A 92 13.91 -1.84 3.82
N GLU A 93 13.59 -3.12 3.98
CA GLU A 93 13.90 -4.14 2.98
C GLU A 93 12.97 -4.04 1.78
N VAL A 94 13.50 -4.36 0.59
CA VAL A 94 12.71 -4.43 -0.63
C VAL A 94 11.89 -5.72 -0.63
N ALA A 95 10.58 -5.61 -0.42
CA ALA A 95 9.65 -6.75 -0.50
C ALA A 95 9.42 -7.18 -1.95
N TRP A 96 9.37 -6.21 -2.87
CA TRP A 96 9.14 -6.44 -4.29
C TRP A 96 9.71 -5.29 -5.11
N LYS A 97 10.17 -5.59 -6.33
CA LYS A 97 10.56 -4.55 -7.29
C LYS A 97 10.30 -5.01 -8.72
N VAL A 98 10.04 -4.05 -9.59
CA VAL A 98 10.07 -4.22 -11.04
C VAL A 98 10.91 -3.12 -11.65
N ASP A 99 11.93 -3.54 -12.39
CA ASP A 99 12.79 -2.67 -13.18
C ASP A 99 12.33 -2.73 -14.64
N ILE A 100 11.97 -1.57 -15.18
CA ILE A 100 11.53 -1.40 -16.56
C ILE A 100 12.73 -0.93 -17.37
N TYR A 101 13.18 -1.75 -18.30
CA TYR A 101 14.30 -1.44 -19.18
C TYR A 101 13.78 -0.96 -20.52
N GLY A 102 14.41 0.08 -21.06
CA GLY A 102 14.16 0.55 -22.41
C GLY A 102 15.41 0.50 -23.28
N LYS A 103 15.53 1.45 -24.21
CA LYS A 103 16.38 1.27 -25.40
C LYS A 103 17.83 1.69 -25.21
N THR A 104 18.25 2.11 -24.02
CA THR A 104 19.51 2.84 -23.84
C THR A 104 20.46 2.13 -22.89
N GLY A 105 21.58 1.63 -23.44
CA GLY A 105 22.82 1.56 -22.70
C GLY A 105 23.46 2.96 -22.73
N CYS A 106 23.84 3.49 -21.57
CA CYS A 106 24.66 4.70 -21.51
C CYS A 106 26.09 4.33 -21.92
N SER A 107 26.62 4.94 -22.99
CA SER A 107 27.98 4.70 -23.47
C SER A 107 29.05 5.44 -22.67
N GLU A 108 28.65 6.45 -21.90
CA GLU A 108 29.48 7.24 -20.97
C GLU A 108 29.34 6.70 -19.53
N ASP A 109 29.95 7.35 -18.54
CA ASP A 109 29.85 7.01 -17.11
C ASP A 109 28.53 7.44 -16.47
N GLU A 110 27.92 8.49 -17.03
CA GLU A 110 26.61 9.01 -16.67
C GLU A 110 25.96 9.59 -17.93
N CYS A 111 24.67 9.31 -18.13
CA CYS A 111 23.91 9.94 -19.20
C CYS A 111 22.72 10.66 -18.60
N LYS A 112 22.62 11.97 -18.89
CA LYS A 112 21.38 12.71 -18.61
C LYS A 112 20.25 12.07 -19.39
N ARG A 113 19.14 11.90 -18.71
CA ARG A 113 17.97 11.34 -19.35
C ARG A 113 17.26 12.36 -20.21
N GLU A 114 17.13 12.05 -21.49
CA GLU A 114 16.22 12.78 -22.36
C GLU A 114 14.76 12.46 -22.01
N TYR A 115 13.82 13.34 -22.34
CA TYR A 115 12.38 13.13 -22.07
C TYR A 115 11.74 11.95 -22.83
N ASN A 116 12.53 11.07 -23.44
CA ASN A 116 12.11 9.87 -24.15
C ASN A 116 12.24 8.62 -23.26
N GLY A 117 11.44 7.58 -23.52
CA GLY A 117 11.46 6.32 -22.77
C GLY A 117 10.33 6.17 -21.74
N TRP A 118 10.41 5.12 -20.92
CA TRP A 118 9.41 4.79 -19.90
C TRP A 118 9.47 5.76 -18.73
N LYS A 119 8.31 6.18 -18.24
CA LYS A 119 8.16 7.06 -17.09
C LYS A 119 6.98 6.59 -16.29
N THR A 120 7.08 6.73 -14.97
CA THR A 120 5.97 6.42 -14.06
C THR A 120 5.59 7.69 -13.33
N TYR A 121 4.34 8.12 -13.50
CA TYR A 121 3.77 9.21 -12.72
C TYR A 121 3.35 8.72 -11.33
N SER A 122 2.58 7.63 -11.32
CA SER A 122 2.07 6.97 -10.12
C SER A 122 1.98 5.47 -10.33
N VAL A 123 1.90 4.72 -9.24
CA VAL A 123 1.75 3.27 -9.26
C VAL A 123 0.71 2.85 -8.23
N GLU A 124 -0.30 2.11 -8.69
CA GLU A 124 -1.42 1.70 -7.85
C GLU A 124 -1.49 0.19 -7.82
N ARG A 125 -1.91 -0.37 -6.68
CA ARG A 125 -2.16 -1.81 -6.52
C ARG A 125 -3.68 -2.05 -6.50
N PHE A 126 -4.08 -3.17 -7.10
CA PHE A 126 -5.47 -3.61 -7.15
C PHE A 126 -5.51 -5.05 -6.67
N TYR A 127 -6.46 -5.36 -5.80
CA TYR A 127 -6.81 -6.70 -5.38
C TYR A 127 -8.09 -7.12 -6.12
N GLU A 128 -8.24 -8.42 -6.35
CA GLU A 128 -9.42 -8.96 -7.04
C GLU A 128 -10.70 -8.85 -6.19
N ALA A 129 -10.55 -8.75 -4.88
CA ALA A 129 -11.63 -8.65 -3.90
C ALA A 129 -11.16 -7.84 -2.68
N PRO A 130 -12.08 -7.43 -1.77
CA PRO A 130 -11.70 -6.81 -0.52
C PRO A 130 -10.71 -7.66 0.29
N LEU A 131 -10.02 -7.05 1.25
CA LEU A 131 -9.13 -7.75 2.15
C LEU A 131 -9.83 -8.04 3.47
N ILE A 132 -9.57 -9.20 4.06
CA ILE A 132 -10.02 -9.56 5.42
C ILE A 132 -8.79 -10.03 6.19
N HIS A 133 -8.46 -9.36 7.28
CA HIS A 133 -7.29 -9.68 8.09
C HIS A 133 -7.50 -9.32 9.57
N ASN A 134 -6.54 -9.71 10.43
CA ASN A 134 -6.56 -9.46 11.88
C ASN A 134 -7.89 -9.86 12.54
N VAL A 135 -8.36 -11.06 12.16
CA VAL A 135 -9.56 -11.66 12.74
C VAL A 135 -9.25 -12.10 14.16
N HIS A 136 -10.09 -11.69 15.10
CA HIS A 136 -10.03 -12.05 16.51
C HIS A 136 -11.43 -12.41 17.00
N CYS A 137 -11.55 -13.55 17.67
CA CYS A 137 -12.79 -13.95 18.33
C CYS A 137 -12.67 -13.87 19.85
N ASN A 138 -13.79 -13.56 20.49
CA ASN A 138 -14.08 -13.95 21.87
C ASN A 138 -15.45 -14.63 21.91
N GLU A 139 -15.89 -15.15 23.06
CA GLU A 139 -17.09 -15.99 23.21
C GLU A 139 -18.33 -15.52 22.42
N LYS A 140 -18.53 -14.20 22.29
CA LYS A 140 -19.71 -13.63 21.62
C LYS A 140 -19.38 -12.51 20.63
N LYS A 141 -18.12 -12.30 20.29
CA LYS A 141 -17.71 -11.20 19.41
C LYS A 141 -16.67 -11.64 18.41
N ILE A 142 -16.83 -11.16 17.19
CA ILE A 142 -15.80 -11.24 16.15
C ILE A 142 -15.39 -9.83 15.79
N HIS A 143 -14.10 -9.61 15.80
CA HIS A 143 -13.47 -8.40 15.30
C HIS A 143 -12.60 -8.77 14.10
N PHE A 144 -12.69 -7.99 13.03
CA PHE A 144 -11.76 -8.11 11.90
C PHE A 144 -11.53 -6.75 11.25
N GLN A 145 -10.47 -6.69 10.46
CA GLN A 145 -10.13 -5.53 9.65
C GLN A 145 -10.31 -5.83 8.17
N THR A 146 -10.71 -4.79 7.44
CA THR A 146 -10.91 -4.86 5.99
C THR A 146 -10.51 -3.57 5.26
N GLN A 147 -10.13 -3.71 4.00
CA GLN A 147 -9.90 -2.65 3.03
C GLN A 147 -10.57 -3.05 1.71
N ASN A 148 -11.01 -2.06 0.92
CA ASN A 148 -11.54 -2.31 -0.42
C ASN A 148 -10.41 -2.72 -1.39
N CYS A 149 -10.79 -3.13 -2.60
CA CYS A 149 -9.92 -3.69 -3.63
C CYS A 149 -8.78 -2.77 -4.07
N PHE A 150 -8.97 -1.45 -4.03
CA PHE A 150 -7.96 -0.47 -4.45
C PHE A 150 -8.08 0.86 -3.68
N LYS A 151 -7.05 1.69 -3.78
CA LYS A 151 -7.00 2.98 -3.10
C LYS A 151 -8.07 3.93 -3.67
N GLN A 152 -9.01 4.32 -2.84
CA GLN A 152 -10.13 5.20 -3.22
C GLN A 152 -10.04 6.54 -2.51
N ASN A 153 -10.49 7.62 -3.15
CA ASN A 153 -10.46 8.97 -2.56
C ASN A 153 -11.67 9.32 -1.70
N ASN A 154 -12.72 8.49 -1.72
CA ASN A 154 -13.95 8.72 -0.97
C ASN A 154 -14.24 7.54 -0.03
N VAL A 155 -15.27 7.70 0.78
CA VAL A 155 -15.86 6.59 1.54
C VAL A 155 -16.75 5.78 0.59
N TYR A 156 -16.66 4.46 0.69
CA TYR A 156 -17.47 3.53 -0.09
C TYR A 156 -18.08 2.48 0.82
N ASP A 157 -19.33 2.13 0.54
CA ASP A 157 -20.09 1.18 1.34
C ASP A 157 -20.02 -0.23 0.74
N GLY A 158 -20.09 -1.23 1.61
CA GLY A 158 -20.20 -2.63 1.27
C GLY A 158 -20.98 -3.38 2.34
N THR A 159 -20.93 -4.70 2.29
CA THR A 159 -21.58 -5.58 3.26
C THR A 159 -20.63 -6.62 3.81
N TYR A 160 -20.98 -7.16 4.98
CA TYR A 160 -20.34 -8.35 5.51
C TYR A 160 -21.39 -9.38 5.92
N GLU A 161 -20.99 -10.65 5.91
CA GLU A 161 -21.77 -11.79 6.36
C GLU A 161 -20.87 -12.73 7.16
N LEU A 162 -21.39 -13.25 8.27
CA LEU A 162 -20.76 -14.29 9.07
C LEU A 162 -21.62 -15.55 9.00
N GLU A 163 -21.01 -16.65 8.61
CA GLU A 163 -21.64 -17.98 8.52
C GLU A 163 -20.91 -18.95 9.46
N ASP A 164 -21.66 -19.78 10.18
CA ASP A 164 -21.12 -20.94 10.89
C ASP A 164 -20.81 -22.03 9.88
N LYS A 165 -19.55 -22.43 9.79
CA LYS A 165 -19.07 -23.29 8.70
C LYS A 165 -19.61 -24.73 8.80
N GLU A 166 -19.97 -25.19 9.99
CA GLU A 166 -20.47 -26.55 10.21
C GLU A 166 -21.95 -26.66 9.81
N SER A 167 -22.77 -25.71 10.24
CA SER A 167 -24.22 -25.70 9.99
C SER A 167 -24.61 -25.02 8.67
N GLY A 168 -23.77 -24.11 8.16
CA GLY A 168 -24.10 -23.20 7.06
C GLY A 168 -25.09 -22.09 7.46
N GLU A 169 -25.35 -21.91 8.75
CA GLU A 169 -26.26 -20.88 9.25
C GLU A 169 -25.60 -19.50 9.23
N ILE A 170 -26.30 -18.50 8.70
CA ILE A 170 -25.86 -17.10 8.78
C ILE A 170 -26.03 -16.61 10.21
N LEU A 171 -24.91 -16.44 10.90
CA LEU A 171 -24.82 -15.95 12.26
C LEU A 171 -25.29 -14.50 12.36
N THR A 172 -24.88 -13.68 11.39
CA THR A 172 -25.20 -12.24 11.32
C THR A 172 -24.68 -11.64 10.01
N ASN A 173 -25.20 -10.48 9.64
CA ASN A 173 -24.74 -9.68 8.50
C ASN A 173 -24.90 -8.18 8.82
N GLY A 174 -24.26 -7.35 8.02
CA GLY A 174 -24.34 -5.90 8.17
C GLY A 174 -23.64 -5.14 7.06
N THR A 175 -23.43 -3.86 7.30
CA THR A 175 -22.76 -2.95 6.35
C THR A 175 -21.35 -2.63 6.83
N VAL A 176 -20.46 -2.33 5.88
CA VAL A 176 -19.13 -1.77 6.12
C VAL A 176 -19.00 -0.48 5.32
N SER A 177 -18.31 0.53 5.88
CA SER A 177 -17.99 1.77 5.16
C SER A 177 -16.48 1.94 5.14
N TRP A 178 -15.85 1.59 4.01
CA TRP A 178 -14.41 1.74 3.86
C TRP A 178 -14.01 3.21 3.83
N LYS A 179 -12.99 3.52 4.63
CA LYS A 179 -12.39 4.84 4.68
C LYS A 179 -11.60 5.12 3.39
N ALA A 180 -11.52 6.39 3.00
CA ALA A 180 -10.66 6.84 1.92
C ALA A 180 -9.18 6.47 2.17
N HIS A 181 -8.41 6.41 1.08
CA HIS A 181 -6.98 6.18 1.00
C HIS A 181 -6.53 4.85 1.62
N TRP A 182 -7.33 3.79 1.40
CA TRP A 182 -7.00 2.43 1.85
C TRP A 182 -6.77 2.28 3.35
N ARG A 183 -7.34 3.18 4.14
CA ARG A 183 -7.29 3.11 5.59
C ARG A 183 -8.05 1.89 6.07
N SER A 184 -7.45 1.16 7.01
CA SER A 184 -8.07 -0.01 7.61
C SER A 184 -9.41 0.34 8.26
N THR A 185 -10.41 -0.47 7.95
CA THR A 185 -11.77 -0.36 8.48
C THR A 185 -12.00 -1.53 9.42
N GLU A 186 -12.28 -1.20 10.68
CA GLU A 186 -12.56 -2.20 11.72
C GLU A 186 -14.04 -2.54 11.70
N VAL A 187 -14.33 -3.84 11.75
CA VAL A 187 -15.69 -4.36 11.86
C VAL A 187 -15.77 -5.12 13.18
N HIS A 188 -16.72 -4.71 14.01
CA HIS A 188 -16.99 -5.28 15.32
C HIS A 188 -18.38 -5.90 15.30
N VAL A 189 -18.47 -7.20 15.52
CA VAL A 189 -19.71 -7.95 15.39
C VAL A 189 -20.03 -8.67 16.68
N ASP A 190 -21.22 -8.44 17.23
CA ASP A 190 -21.76 -9.17 18.37
C ASP A 190 -22.65 -10.32 17.89
N ILE A 191 -22.39 -11.53 18.38
CA ILE A 191 -23.14 -12.76 18.08
C ILE A 191 -23.92 -13.10 19.36
N ALA A 192 -25.14 -12.58 19.46
CA ALA A 192 -25.89 -12.53 20.72
C ALA A 192 -26.18 -13.92 21.32
N ASP A 193 -26.45 -14.90 20.46
CA ASP A 193 -27.12 -16.15 20.84
C ASP A 193 -26.27 -17.42 20.67
N LEU A 194 -25.00 -17.30 20.21
CA LEU A 194 -24.13 -18.45 19.96
C LEU A 194 -22.77 -18.25 20.63
N ASN A 195 -22.32 -19.28 21.35
CA ASN A 195 -20.94 -19.36 21.79
C ASN A 195 -20.12 -19.88 20.61
N ILE A 196 -19.32 -18.99 20.02
CA ILE A 196 -18.50 -19.33 18.85
C ILE A 196 -17.14 -19.93 19.22
N THR A 197 -16.79 -20.01 20.51
CA THR A 197 -15.49 -20.56 20.91
C THR A 197 -15.41 -22.05 20.57
N GLY A 198 -14.44 -22.42 19.74
CA GLY A 198 -14.25 -23.75 19.18
C GLY A 198 -14.93 -23.98 17.82
N ASN A 199 -15.64 -23.00 17.27
CA ASN A 199 -16.32 -23.11 15.97
C ASN A 199 -15.52 -22.43 14.85
N ASP A 200 -15.53 -23.06 13.68
CA ASP A 200 -15.05 -22.44 12.45
C ASP A 200 -16.12 -21.48 11.90
N VAL A 201 -15.73 -20.24 11.67
CA VAL A 201 -16.57 -19.23 11.03
C VAL A 201 -16.05 -18.89 9.64
N LEU A 202 -16.99 -18.54 8.76
CA LEU A 202 -16.72 -18.03 7.43
C LEU A 202 -17.14 -16.55 7.36
N ILE A 203 -16.16 -15.68 7.14
CA ILE A 203 -16.36 -14.24 6.98
C ILE A 203 -16.41 -13.93 5.49
N ARG A 204 -17.51 -13.33 5.02
CA ARG A 204 -17.61 -12.76 3.67
C ARG A 204 -17.70 -11.25 3.75
N VAL A 205 -16.99 -10.57 2.87
CA VAL A 205 -17.07 -9.11 2.70
C VAL A 205 -17.25 -8.81 1.22
N THR A 206 -18.26 -8.02 0.90
CA THR A 206 -18.66 -7.69 -0.47
C THR A 206 -18.61 -6.19 -0.68
N ASN A 207 -17.96 -5.74 -1.75
CA ASN A 207 -17.90 -4.32 -2.10
C ASN A 207 -19.06 -3.85 -2.98
N GLU A 208 -19.06 -2.57 -3.35
CA GLU A 208 -20.11 -1.93 -4.14
C GLU A 208 -20.22 -2.47 -5.58
N TRP A 209 -19.20 -3.17 -6.07
CA TRP A 209 -19.18 -3.79 -7.40
C TRP A 209 -19.55 -5.28 -7.37
N GLY A 210 -19.74 -5.85 -6.18
CA GLY A 210 -20.06 -7.26 -5.99
C GLY A 210 -18.86 -8.19 -5.94
N ASP A 211 -17.63 -7.67 -5.80
CA ASP A 211 -16.46 -8.51 -5.55
C ASP A 211 -16.50 -9.02 -4.10
N ILE A 212 -16.23 -10.31 -3.90
CA ILE A 212 -16.42 -10.98 -2.62
C ILE A 212 -15.10 -11.53 -2.11
N ALA A 213 -14.71 -11.10 -0.92
CA ALA A 213 -13.63 -11.69 -0.15
C ALA A 213 -14.20 -12.72 0.81
N THR A 214 -13.53 -13.86 0.98
CA THR A 214 -13.91 -14.90 1.94
C THR A 214 -12.73 -15.27 2.82
N LYS A 215 -12.95 -15.38 4.13
CA LYS A 215 -11.94 -15.79 5.10
C LYS A 215 -12.53 -16.78 6.10
N GLU A 216 -11.94 -17.96 6.14
CA GLU A 216 -12.18 -18.93 7.22
C GLU A 216 -11.34 -18.56 8.44
N HIS A 217 -11.91 -18.72 9.62
CA HIS A 217 -11.21 -18.51 10.89
C HIS A 217 -11.79 -19.43 11.98
N SER A 218 -10.90 -20.06 12.75
CA SER A 218 -11.30 -20.84 13.92
C SER A 218 -11.34 -19.92 15.14
N CYS A 219 -12.52 -19.75 15.70
CA CYS A 219 -12.72 -19.27 17.05
C CYS A 219 -12.66 -20.49 18.01
#